data_AF-A0A3B8XNW2-F1
#
_entry.id   AF-A0A3B8XNW2-F1
#
_cell.length_a   1.000
_cell.length_b   1.000
_cell.length_c   1.000
_cell.angle_alpha   90.00
_cell.angle_beta   90.00
_cell.angle_gamma   90.00
#
_symmetry.space_group_name_H-M   'P 1'
#
loop_
_entity.id
_entity.type
_entity.pdbx_description
1 polymer ?
#
loop_
_entity_poly.entity_id
_entity_poly.type
_entity_poly.pdbx_seq_one_letter_code
_entity_poly.pdbx_strand_id
1 'polypeptide(L)'
;MGQLANWLTFTARVAVVSRTCALVLALAFVGMATTSVSNPALAQEQTVVTEVVVRGNQRIEAETVRSYTMIKPGMGYSPELADQSLKQLFATGLFADITMRLEGTALVVSVV
;
A
#
# COMPACT_ATOMS: atom_id res chain seq x y z
N MET A 1 1.37 -5.58 -70.39
CA MET A 1 -0.10 -5.40 -70.51
C MET A 1 -0.76 -6.07 -69.30
N GLY A 2 -1.13 -5.35 -68.23
CA GLY A 2 -1.72 -6.02 -67.05
C GLY A 2 -1.76 -5.27 -65.70
N GLN A 3 -1.94 -3.94 -65.64
CA GLN A 3 -1.89 -3.21 -64.36
C GLN A 3 -2.85 -1.99 -64.28
N LEU A 4 -4.01 -1.98 -64.97
CA LEU A 4 -4.93 -0.81 -64.92
C LEU A 4 -6.39 -1.10 -64.51
N ALA A 5 -6.78 -2.35 -64.22
CA ALA A 5 -8.20 -2.70 -64.03
C ALA A 5 -8.67 -2.83 -62.56
N ASN A 6 -7.81 -2.67 -61.55
CA ASN A 6 -8.17 -2.95 -60.15
C ASN A 6 -8.56 -1.74 -59.30
N TRP A 7 -8.68 -0.54 -59.87
CA TRP A 7 -8.95 0.69 -59.11
C TRP A 7 -10.44 1.02 -58.91
N LEU A 8 -11.38 0.23 -59.46
CA LEU A 8 -12.82 0.52 -59.33
C LEU A 8 -13.59 -0.37 -58.33
N THR A 9 -12.99 -1.41 -57.77
CA THR A 9 -13.68 -2.31 -56.81
C THR A 9 -13.58 -1.83 -55.35
N PHE A 10 -12.79 -0.79 -55.06
CA PHE A 10 -12.54 -0.35 -53.69
C PHE A 10 -13.69 0.48 -53.08
N THR A 11 -14.52 1.15 -53.90
CA THR A 11 -15.55 2.08 -53.40
C THR A 11 -16.87 1.41 -52.99
N ALA A 12 -17.12 0.16 -53.41
CA ALA A 12 -18.45 -0.44 -53.27
C ALA A 12 -18.74 -1.16 -51.93
N ARG A 13 -17.75 -1.37 -51.05
CA ARG A 13 -17.98 -2.05 -49.75
C ARG A 13 -18.37 -1.11 -48.61
N VAL A 14 -18.28 0.21 -48.80
CA VAL A 14 -18.48 1.21 -47.73
C VAL A 14 -19.97 1.49 -47.43
N ALA A 15 -20.90 1.17 -48.34
CA ALA A 15 -22.31 1.54 -48.17
C ALA A 15 -23.16 0.58 -47.30
N VAL A 16 -22.75 -0.68 -47.09
CA VAL A 16 -23.53 -1.65 -46.27
C VAL A 16 -23.17 -1.59 -44.79
N VAL A 17 -22.03 -1.00 -44.43
CA VAL A 17 -21.60 -0.77 -43.04
C VAL A 17 -22.34 0.43 -42.40
N SER A 18 -23.22 1.12 -43.12
CA SER A 18 -23.96 2.27 -42.59
C SER A 18 -25.25 1.89 -41.84
N ARG A 19 -25.84 0.71 -42.10
CA ARG A 19 -27.13 0.29 -41.49
C ARG A 19 -27.04 -0.77 -40.40
N THR A 20 -25.90 -1.43 -40.26
CA THR A 20 -25.69 -2.43 -39.21
C THR A 20 -25.13 -1.83 -37.92
N CYS A 21 -24.64 -0.58 -37.95
CA CYS A 21 -24.09 0.10 -36.77
C CYS A 21 -25.16 0.49 -35.74
N ALA A 22 -26.43 0.67 -36.16
CA ALA A 22 -27.49 1.16 -35.27
C ALA A 22 -28.17 0.09 -34.40
N LEU A 23 -28.00 -1.21 -34.68
CA LEU A 23 -28.69 -2.29 -33.97
C LEU A 23 -27.77 -3.18 -33.12
N VAL A 24 -26.45 -3.09 -33.31
CA VAL A 24 -25.47 -3.77 -32.44
C VAL A 24 -25.15 -2.95 -31.18
N LEU A 25 -25.44 -1.65 -31.20
CA LEU A 25 -25.16 -0.76 -30.06
C LEU A 25 -26.10 -0.96 -28.85
N ALA A 26 -27.21 -1.69 -28.99
CA ALA A 26 -28.21 -1.90 -27.94
C ALA A 26 -28.00 -3.16 -27.08
N LEU A 27 -27.09 -4.07 -27.46
CA LEU A 27 -26.84 -5.33 -26.73
C LEU A 27 -25.50 -5.37 -25.97
N ALA A 28 -24.68 -4.33 -26.07
CA ALA A 28 -23.38 -4.28 -25.40
C ALA A 28 -23.40 -3.60 -24.00
N PHE A 29 -24.57 -3.23 -23.48
CA PHE A 29 -24.71 -2.53 -22.18
C PHE A 29 -24.98 -3.46 -20.98
N VAL A 30 -25.09 -4.77 -21.18
CA VAL A 30 -25.38 -5.78 -20.11
C VAL A 30 -24.11 -6.57 -19.74
N GLY A 31 -22.94 -5.95 -19.85
CA GLY A 31 -21.64 -6.58 -19.55
C GLY A 31 -20.92 -6.02 -18.32
N MET A 32 -21.45 -4.99 -17.66
CA MET A 32 -20.89 -4.43 -16.43
C MET A 32 -21.39 -5.20 -15.19
N ALA A 33 -21.21 -6.52 -15.17
CA ALA A 33 -21.27 -7.27 -13.93
C ALA A 33 -19.90 -7.09 -13.24
N THR A 34 -19.85 -6.14 -12.32
CA THR A 34 -18.75 -5.85 -11.42
C THR A 34 -18.38 -7.11 -10.61
N THR A 35 -17.42 -7.89 -11.11
CA THR A 35 -16.76 -8.91 -10.29
C THR A 35 -15.81 -8.19 -9.32
N SER A 36 -16.37 -7.80 -8.18
CA SER A 36 -15.60 -7.41 -7.01
C SER A 36 -14.78 -8.63 -6.56
N VAL A 37 -13.54 -8.70 -7.04
CA VAL A 37 -12.53 -9.61 -6.49
C VAL A 37 -12.25 -9.17 -5.06
N SER A 38 -12.94 -9.81 -4.11
CA SER A 38 -12.63 -9.72 -2.70
C SER A 38 -11.26 -10.37 -2.50
N ASN A 39 -10.22 -9.53 -2.42
CA ASN A 39 -8.89 -9.98 -2.06
C ASN A 39 -8.98 -10.52 -0.63
N PRO A 40 -8.65 -11.80 -0.35
CA PRO A 40 -8.52 -12.25 1.03
C PRO A 40 -7.41 -11.41 1.62
N ALA A 41 -7.76 -10.52 2.55
CA ALA A 41 -6.78 -9.85 3.38
C ALA A 41 -6.07 -10.98 4.13
N LEU A 42 -4.84 -11.30 3.70
CA LEU A 42 -3.94 -12.11 4.48
C LEU A 42 -3.84 -11.38 5.82
N ALA A 43 -4.39 -11.99 6.87
CA ALA A 43 -4.16 -11.53 8.22
C ALA A 43 -2.65 -11.62 8.44
N GLN A 44 -1.95 -10.51 8.22
CA GLN A 44 -0.57 -10.37 8.64
C GLN A 44 -0.58 -10.68 10.12
N GLU A 45 0.06 -11.78 10.52
CA GLU A 45 0.26 -12.15 11.91
C GLU A 45 0.92 -10.96 12.60
N GLN A 46 0.09 -10.14 13.24
CA GLN A 46 0.53 -8.90 13.81
C GLN A 46 1.31 -9.29 15.05
N THR A 47 2.64 -9.20 14.97
CA THR A 47 3.51 -9.58 16.07
C THR A 47 3.17 -8.72 17.27
N VAL A 48 2.63 -9.34 18.33
CA VAL A 48 2.28 -8.61 19.55
C VAL A 48 3.55 -8.29 20.30
N VAL A 49 3.74 -7.01 20.61
CA VAL A 49 4.87 -6.55 21.39
C VAL A 49 4.65 -6.95 22.84
N THR A 50 5.49 -7.81 23.39
CA THR A 50 5.38 -8.26 24.80
C THR A 50 6.05 -7.28 25.77
N GLU A 51 7.10 -6.60 25.31
CA GLU A 51 7.85 -5.64 26.13
C GLU A 51 8.54 -4.58 25.27
N VAL A 52 8.81 -3.43 25.89
CA VAL A 52 9.61 -2.34 25.31
C VAL A 52 10.87 -2.16 26.14
N VAL A 53 12.00 -2.58 25.58
CA VAL A 53 13.31 -2.54 26.22
C VAL A 53 14.04 -1.30 25.75
N VAL A 54 14.41 -0.42 26.69
CA VAL A 54 15.17 0.80 26.39
C VAL A 54 16.64 0.57 26.73
N ARG A 55 17.54 0.94 25.82
CA ARG A 55 19.00 0.80 25.98
C ARG A 55 19.70 2.13 25.67
N GLY A 56 20.84 2.36 26.32
CA GLY A 56 21.68 3.54 26.09
C GLY A 56 21.18 4.83 26.76
N ASN A 57 20.05 4.79 27.45
CA ASN A 57 19.54 5.91 28.22
C ASN A 57 20.45 6.18 29.44
N GLN A 58 21.06 7.37 29.50
CA GLN A 58 21.95 7.77 30.61
C GLN A 58 21.30 8.80 31.55
N ARG A 59 20.76 9.89 30.98
CA ARG A 59 20.17 11.00 31.75
C ARG A 59 18.65 10.96 31.80
N ILE A 60 18.04 10.12 30.95
CA ILE A 60 16.60 10.00 30.78
C ILE A 60 16.17 8.61 31.24
N GLU A 61 15.10 8.54 32.03
CA GLU A 61 14.54 7.28 32.47
C GLU A 61 13.92 6.51 31.30
N ALA A 62 13.98 5.17 31.35
CA ALA A 62 13.38 4.31 30.34
C ALA A 62 11.86 4.55 30.20
N GLU A 63 11.19 4.87 31.32
CA GLU A 63 9.76 5.17 31.35
C GLU A 63 9.40 6.44 30.57
N THR A 64 10.29 7.43 30.58
CA THR A 64 10.14 8.65 29.80
C THR A 64 10.23 8.35 28.30
N VAL A 65 11.21 7.53 27.87
CA VAL A 65 11.33 7.09 26.47
C VAL A 65 10.09 6.32 26.04
N ARG A 66 9.60 5.39 26.88
CA ARG A 66 8.36 4.65 26.63
C ARG A 66 7.15 5.56 26.52
N SER A 67 7.10 6.66 27.26
CA SER A 67 6.00 7.63 27.23
C SER A 67 5.91 8.39 25.90
N TYR A 68 7.05 8.60 25.24
CA TYR A 68 7.11 9.21 23.90
C TYR A 68 6.96 8.20 22.75
N THR A 69 6.91 6.91 23.05
CA THR A 69 6.68 5.85 22.06
C THR A 69 5.18 5.52 22.01
N MET A 70 4.61 5.44 20.80
CA MET A 70 3.22 5.05 20.58
C MET A 70 2.99 3.55 20.77
N ILE A 71 4.03 2.75 20.56
CA ILE A 71 4.00 1.30 20.77
C ILE A 71 4.14 0.98 22.26
N LYS A 72 3.23 0.14 22.77
CA LYS A 72 3.11 -0.29 24.16
C LYS A 72 3.09 -1.83 24.23
N PRO A 73 3.51 -2.42 25.35
CA PRO A 73 3.31 -3.84 25.60
C PRO A 73 1.83 -4.25 25.46
N GLY A 74 1.58 -5.40 24.83
CA GLY A 74 0.25 -5.95 24.58
C GLY A 74 -0.42 -5.49 23.29
N MET A 75 0.19 -4.59 22.52
CA MET A 75 -0.37 -4.16 21.23
C MET A 75 0.37 -4.79 20.05
N GLY A 76 -0.32 -4.86 18.90
CA GLY A 76 0.28 -5.30 17.65
C GLY A 76 1.37 -4.33 17.17
N TYR A 77 2.52 -4.87 16.81
CA TYR A 77 3.57 -4.09 16.16
C TYR A 77 3.06 -3.56 14.82
N SER A 78 3.31 -2.27 14.58
CA SER A 78 3.08 -1.62 13.30
C SER A 78 4.33 -0.79 12.96
N PRO A 79 4.93 -1.01 11.78
CA PRO A 79 6.07 -0.22 11.35
C PRO A 79 5.72 1.26 11.19
N GLU A 80 4.47 1.59 10.86
CA GLU A 80 3.99 2.98 10.80
C GLU A 80 4.00 3.64 12.18
N LEU A 81 3.55 2.93 13.22
CA LEU A 81 3.61 3.42 14.61
C LEU A 81 5.04 3.54 15.12
N ALA A 82 5.94 2.65 14.68
CA ALA A 82 7.36 2.71 15.02
C ALA A 82 8.01 3.97 14.44
N ASP A 83 7.76 4.26 13.16
CA ASP A 83 8.26 5.47 12.49
C ASP A 83 7.71 6.76 13.12
N GLN A 84 6.42 6.79 13.46
CA GLN A 84 5.83 7.92 14.19
C GLN A 84 6.46 8.13 15.56
N SER A 85 6.72 7.04 16.30
CA SER A 85 7.39 7.09 17.59
C SER A 85 8.83 7.63 17.47
N LEU A 86 9.57 7.17 16.46
CA LEU A 86 10.92 7.65 16.16
C LEU A 86 10.91 9.16 15.88
N LYS A 87 9.99 9.63 15.03
CA LYS A 87 9.85 11.06 14.71
C LYS A 87 9.51 11.88 15.94
N GLN A 88 8.60 11.40 16.78
CA GLN A 88 8.22 12.08 18.02
C GLN A 88 9.40 12.18 18.99
N LEU A 89 10.16 11.10 19.17
CA LEU A 89 11.37 11.08 19.99
C LEU A 89 12.42 12.07 19.45
N PHE A 90 12.69 12.10 18.14
CA PHE A 90 13.59 13.09 17.55
C PHE A 90 13.10 14.53 17.73
N ALA A 91 11.79 14.77 17.59
CA ALA A 91 11.19 16.09 17.77
C ALA A 91 11.33 16.63 19.20
N THR A 92 11.53 15.76 20.21
CA THR A 92 11.82 16.20 21.58
C THR A 92 13.20 16.86 21.72
N GLY A 93 14.14 16.57 20.81
CA GLY A 93 15.52 17.02 20.89
C GLY A 93 16.32 16.43 22.06
N LEU A 94 15.81 15.38 22.72
CA LEU A 94 16.44 14.75 23.89
C LEU A 94 17.59 13.80 23.55
N PHE A 95 17.62 13.28 22.32
CA PHE A 95 18.54 12.23 21.88
C PHE A 95 19.23 12.62 20.58
N ALA A 96 20.50 12.26 20.45
CA ALA A 96 21.26 12.52 19.23
C ALA A 96 21.02 11.43 18.17
N ASP A 97 20.82 10.20 18.63
CA ASP A 97 20.56 9.04 17.77
C ASP A 97 19.52 8.11 18.42
N ILE A 98 18.63 7.57 17.60
CA ILE A 98 17.53 6.69 18.03
C ILE A 98 17.39 5.56 17.02
N THR A 99 17.53 4.33 17.49
CA THR A 99 17.30 3.11 16.69
C THR A 99 16.21 2.27 17.34
N MET A 100 15.21 1.86 16.56
CA MET A 100 14.14 0.98 16.99
C MET A 100 14.20 -0.33 16.21
N ARG A 101 14.20 -1.47 16.92
CA ARG A 101 14.25 -2.81 16.32
C ARG A 101 13.35 -3.77 17.07
N LEU A 102 12.60 -4.57 16.33
CA LEU A 102 11.86 -5.69 16.90
C LEU A 102 12.78 -6.91 16.98
N GLU A 103 13.01 -7.41 18.18
CA GLU A 103 13.77 -8.64 18.46
C GLU A 103 12.80 -9.70 18.98
N GLY A 104 12.31 -10.58 18.10
CA GLY A 104 11.25 -11.52 18.43
C GLY A 104 9.93 -10.79 18.71
N THR A 105 9.51 -10.76 19.98
CA THR A 105 8.34 -10.01 20.46
C THR A 105 8.70 -8.79 21.30
N ALA A 106 9.99 -8.53 21.54
CA ALA A 106 10.47 -7.38 22.29
C ALA A 106 10.83 -6.22 21.35
N LEU A 107 10.30 -5.03 21.61
CA LEU A 107 10.73 -3.83 20.91
C LEU A 107 11.93 -3.22 21.64
N VAL A 108 13.10 -3.28 21.01
CA VAL A 108 14.34 -2.69 21.53
C VAL A 108 14.50 -1.28 20.98
N VAL A 109 14.54 -0.31 21.88
CA VAL A 109 14.76 1.11 21.58
C VAL A 109 16.12 1.50 22.12
N SER A 110 17.07 1.75 21.23
CA SER A 110 18.41 2.20 21.58
C SER A 110 18.51 3.71 21.36
N VAL A 111 18.99 4.43 22.37
CA VAL A 111 19.18 5.89 22.33
C VAL A 111 20.59 6.27 22.76
N VAL A 112 21.12 7.37 22.23
CA VAL A 112 22.43 7.93 22.57
C VAL A 112 22.32 9.42 22.91
#